data_AF-A0A7Y3DYU4-F1
#
_entry.id   AF-A0A7Y3DYU4-F1
#
_cell.length_a   1.000
_cell.length_b   1.000
_cell.length_c   1.000
_cell.angle_alpha   90.00
_cell.angle_beta   90.00
_cell.angle_gamma   90.00
#
_symmetry.space_group_name_H-M   'P 1'
#
loop_
_entity.id
_entity.type
_entity.pdbx_description
1 polymer ?
#
loop_
_entity_poly.entity_id
_entity_poly.type
_entity_poly.pdbx_seq_one_letter_code
_entity_poly.pdbx_strand_id
1 'polypeptide(L)'
;MDIVVALVGVVSALLYLGQLVSSVNFPLAQRLGLQEKPEAIDPLTSELELRTARWDLPTLWVAPVACGLFLVDHAAWPVLALIGGGIYVDCGGRELSKFRGLAAQGVRIGSDSERRLFSATCVLIILVGLFLIWLGAFRAT
;
A
#
# COMPACT_ATOMS: atom_id res chain seq x y z
N MET A 1 -14.39 -11.59 -14.65
CA MET A 1 -13.67 -11.27 -13.40
C MET A 1 -12.21 -10.91 -13.65
N ASP A 2 -11.61 -11.42 -14.72
CA ASP A 2 -10.19 -11.21 -15.04
C ASP A 2 -9.85 -9.72 -15.23
N ILE A 3 -10.77 -8.92 -15.79
CA ILE A 3 -10.63 -7.46 -15.85
C ILE A 3 -10.50 -6.84 -14.45
N VAL A 4 -11.28 -7.28 -13.47
CA VAL A 4 -11.22 -6.76 -12.09
C VAL A 4 -9.88 -7.13 -11.46
N VAL A 5 -9.43 -8.38 -11.64
CA VAL A 5 -8.12 -8.83 -11.12
C VAL A 5 -6.97 -8.08 -11.80
N ALA A 6 -7.07 -7.83 -13.10
CA ALA A 6 -6.09 -7.03 -13.83
C ALA A 6 -6.02 -5.60 -13.29
N LEU A 7 -7.17 -4.96 -13.04
CA LEU A 7 -7.22 -3.62 -12.44
C LEU A 7 -6.62 -3.60 -11.03
N VAL A 8 -6.95 -4.58 -10.19
CA VAL A 8 -6.35 -4.73 -8.85
C VAL A 8 -4.83 -4.95 -8.95
N GLY A 9 -4.38 -5.76 -9.90
CA GLY A 9 -2.97 -5.98 -10.18
C GLY A 9 -2.24 -4.71 -10.59
N VAL A 10 -2.83 -3.91 -11.48
CA VAL A 10 -2.28 -2.60 -11.89
C VAL A 10 -2.20 -1.65 -10.71
N VAL A 11 -3.26 -1.50 -9.91
CA VAL A 11 -3.25 -0.64 -8.72
C VAL A 11 -2.17 -1.10 -7.73
N SER A 12 -2.10 -2.39 -7.44
CA SER A 12 -1.11 -2.98 -6.53
C SER A 12 0.32 -2.78 -7.03
N ALA A 13 0.54 -2.91 -8.35
CA ALA A 13 1.84 -2.65 -8.96
C ALA A 13 2.23 -1.17 -8.88
N LEU A 14 1.30 -0.23 -9.11
CA LEU A 14 1.55 1.20 -8.98
C LEU A 14 1.88 1.59 -7.55
N LEU A 15 1.16 1.04 -6.56
CA LEU A 15 1.46 1.24 -5.14
C LEU A 15 2.86 0.72 -4.78
N TYR A 16 3.20 -0.48 -5.26
CA TYR A 16 4.53 -1.05 -5.08
C TYR A 16 5.64 -0.19 -5.71
N LEU A 17 5.43 0.32 -6.93
CA LEU A 17 6.36 1.25 -7.58
C LEU A 17 6.50 2.56 -6.79
N GLY A 18 5.41 3.06 -6.21
CA GLY A 18 5.45 4.20 -5.30
C GLY A 18 6.36 3.97 -4.09
N GLN A 19 6.30 2.78 -3.50
CA GLN A 19 7.21 2.39 -2.41
C GLN A 19 8.65 2.21 -2.87
N LEU A 20 8.87 1.67 -4.07
CA LEU A 20 10.21 1.60 -4.67
C LEU A 20 10.82 3.00 -4.79
N VAL A 21 10.09 3.96 -5.38
CA VAL A 21 10.57 5.34 -5.51
C VAL A 21 10.80 5.97 -4.13
N SER A 22 9.87 5.79 -3.19
CA SER A 22 9.97 6.33 -1.82
C SER A 22 11.18 5.77 -1.07
N SER A 23 11.48 4.48 -1.21
CA SER A 23 12.58 3.81 -0.51
C SER A 23 13.97 4.18 -1.05
N VAL A 24 14.07 4.44 -2.36
CA VAL A 24 15.33 4.72 -3.07
C VAL A 24 15.62 6.22 -3.09
N ASN A 25 14.62 7.06 -3.35
CA ASN A 25 14.77 8.51 -3.49
C ASN A 25 13.56 9.22 -2.90
N PHE A 26 13.53 9.32 -1.57
CA PHE A 26 12.46 9.98 -0.83
C PHE A 26 12.21 11.43 -1.27
N PRO A 27 13.24 12.29 -1.50
CA PRO A 27 13.00 13.63 -2.04
C PRO A 27 12.31 13.64 -3.40
N LEU A 28 12.61 12.68 -4.28
CA LEU A 28 11.88 12.52 -5.55
C LEU A 28 10.44 12.10 -5.29
N ALA A 29 10.19 11.15 -4.39
CA ALA A 29 8.85 10.72 -4.03
C ALA A 29 7.99 11.89 -3.51
N GLN A 30 8.55 12.76 -2.68
CA GLN A 30 7.88 13.98 -2.20
C GLN A 30 7.56 14.96 -3.34
N ARG A 31 8.48 15.14 -4.31
CA ARG A 31 8.22 15.98 -5.50
C ARG A 31 7.13 15.42 -6.40
N LEU A 32 7.02 14.10 -6.48
CA LEU A 32 5.99 13.40 -7.25
C LEU A 32 4.64 13.32 -6.51
N GLY A 33 4.57 13.78 -5.25
CA GLY A 33 3.35 13.71 -4.43
C GLY A 33 3.03 12.30 -3.92
N LEU A 34 4.01 11.38 -3.94
CA LEU A 34 3.90 10.04 -3.38
C LEU A 34 4.09 10.02 -1.86
N GLN A 35 4.69 11.08 -1.31
CA GLN A 35 5.00 11.28 0.10
C GLN A 35 4.75 12.75 0.47
N GLU A 36 4.48 13.04 1.73
CA GLU A 36 4.21 14.40 2.23
C GLU A 36 5.42 15.32 2.04
N LYS A 37 5.15 16.57 1.68
CA LYS A 37 6.22 17.56 1.47
C LYS A 37 6.95 17.91 2.77
N PRO A 38 8.27 18.18 2.73
CA PRO A 38 9.08 18.50 3.92
C PRO A 38 8.53 19.67 4.75
N GLU A 39 7.87 20.65 4.11
CA GLU A 39 7.35 21.82 4.80
C GLU A 39 6.08 21.52 5.61
N ALA A 40 5.37 20.43 5.28
CA ALA A 40 4.08 20.05 5.83
C ALA A 40 4.15 18.89 6.84
N ILE A 41 5.29 18.21 6.95
CA ILE A 41 5.51 17.06 7.83
C ILE A 41 6.60 17.37 8.86
N ASP A 42 6.56 16.73 10.02
CA ASP A 42 7.66 16.81 10.99
C ASP A 42 8.84 15.93 10.55
N PRO A 43 10.11 16.35 10.79
CA PRO A 43 11.28 15.58 10.34
C PRO A 43 11.31 14.13 10.85
N LEU A 44 10.89 13.91 12.09
CA LEU A 44 10.82 12.56 12.65
C LEU A 44 9.77 11.69 11.95
N THR A 45 8.62 12.27 11.61
CA THR A 45 7.58 11.58 10.83
C THR A 45 8.08 11.28 9.42
N SER A 46 8.78 12.22 8.78
CA SER A 46 9.37 11.99 7.45
C SER A 46 10.38 10.83 7.46
N GLU A 47 11.22 10.72 8.48
CA GLU A 47 12.16 9.60 8.64
C GLU A 47 11.41 8.28 8.91
N LEU A 48 10.30 8.34 9.67
CA LEU A 48 9.44 7.18 9.89
C LEU A 48 8.82 6.68 8.58
N GLU A 49 8.31 7.56 7.72
CA GLU A 49 7.77 7.21 6.40
C GLU A 49 8.83 6.60 5.48
N LEU A 50 10.05 7.14 5.48
CA LEU A 50 11.15 6.54 4.72
C LEU A 50 11.45 5.10 5.19
N ARG A 51 11.44 4.86 6.50
CA ARG A 51 11.65 3.51 7.06
C ARG A 51 10.48 2.58 6.74
N THR A 52 9.24 3.07 6.81
CA THR A 52 8.05 2.34 6.35
C THR A 52 8.21 1.96 4.88
N ALA A 53 8.56 2.89 3.99
CA ALA A 53 8.72 2.60 2.57
C ALA A 53 9.79 1.52 2.30
N ARG A 54 10.88 1.51 3.06
CA ARG A 54 11.91 0.47 2.99
C ARG A 54 11.42 -0.89 3.48
N TRP A 55 10.49 -0.93 4.44
CA TRP A 55 9.86 -2.15 4.93
C TRP A 55 8.74 -2.66 4.01
N ASP A 56 7.99 -1.75 3.41
CA ASP A 56 6.90 -2.07 2.50
C ASP A 56 7.44 -2.64 1.18
N LEU A 57 8.62 -2.21 0.73
CA LEU A 57 9.25 -2.73 -0.49
C LEU A 57 9.40 -4.27 -0.49
N PRO A 58 10.00 -4.96 0.50
CA PRO A 58 10.09 -6.42 0.49
C PRO A 58 8.75 -7.15 0.71
N THR A 59 7.68 -6.45 1.10
CA THR A 59 6.41 -7.09 1.51
C THR A 59 5.25 -6.89 0.53
N LEU A 60 5.15 -5.73 -0.12
CA LEU A 60 3.99 -5.39 -0.95
C LEU A 60 3.99 -5.99 -2.36
N TRP A 61 5.10 -6.56 -2.83
CA TRP A 61 5.20 -7.18 -4.17
C TRP A 61 4.32 -8.42 -4.35
N VAL A 62 3.90 -9.05 -3.24
CA VAL A 62 3.16 -10.31 -3.27
C VAL A 62 1.80 -10.14 -3.95
N ALA A 63 1.10 -9.02 -3.71
CA ALA A 63 -0.21 -8.74 -4.29
C ALA A 63 -0.20 -8.59 -5.84
N PRO A 64 0.66 -7.76 -6.47
CA PRO A 64 0.70 -7.70 -7.93
C PRO A 64 1.16 -9.02 -8.56
N VAL A 65 2.05 -9.79 -7.91
CA VAL A 65 2.43 -11.12 -8.39
C VAL A 65 1.25 -12.11 -8.31
N ALA A 66 0.50 -12.11 -7.22
CA ALA A 66 -0.71 -12.94 -7.10
C ALA A 66 -1.71 -12.65 -8.22
N CYS A 67 -1.92 -11.37 -8.57
CA CYS A 67 -2.78 -10.98 -9.68
C CYS A 67 -2.23 -11.46 -11.03
N GLY A 68 -0.92 -11.32 -11.26
CA GLY A 68 -0.28 -11.81 -12.49
C GLY A 68 -0.42 -13.32 -12.65
N LEU A 69 -0.20 -14.08 -11.57
CA LEU A 69 -0.35 -15.53 -11.55
C LEU A 69 -1.80 -15.98 -11.76
N PHE A 70 -2.77 -15.23 -11.24
CA PHE A 70 -4.19 -15.46 -11.51
C PHE A 70 -4.48 -15.37 -13.02
N LEU A 71 -3.94 -14.35 -13.70
CA LEU A 71 -4.20 -14.12 -15.13
C LEU A 71 -3.61 -15.19 -16.06
N VAL A 72 -2.60 -15.93 -15.59
CA VAL A 72 -2.00 -17.06 -16.32
C VAL A 72 -2.41 -18.42 -15.76
N ASP A 73 -3.46 -18.45 -14.92
CA ASP A 73 -4.01 -19.66 -14.29
C ASP A 73 -2.97 -20.52 -13.55
N HIS A 74 -2.00 -19.87 -12.90
CA HIS A 74 -0.93 -20.58 -12.22
C HIS A 74 -1.36 -21.01 -10.81
N ALA A 75 -1.23 -22.31 -10.49
CA ALA A 75 -1.75 -22.93 -9.26
C ALA A 75 -1.34 -22.26 -7.92
N ALA A 76 -0.24 -21.51 -7.89
CA ALA A 76 0.20 -20.77 -6.70
C ALA A 76 -0.57 -19.47 -6.42
N TRP A 77 -1.37 -18.97 -7.38
CA TRP A 77 -2.07 -17.69 -7.24
C TRP A 77 -2.96 -17.59 -5.98
N PRO A 78 -3.71 -18.63 -5.54
CA PRO A 78 -4.60 -18.51 -4.39
C PRO A 78 -3.84 -18.26 -3.08
N VAL A 79 -2.75 -18.99 -2.89
CA VAL A 79 -1.90 -18.88 -1.68
C VAL A 79 -1.27 -17.49 -1.62
N LEU A 80 -0.74 -17.01 -2.74
CA LEU A 80 -0.15 -15.67 -2.81
C LEU A 80 -1.21 -14.56 -2.67
N ALA A 81 -2.44 -14.78 -3.14
CA ALA A 81 -3.54 -13.84 -2.93
C ALA A 81 -3.91 -13.72 -1.44
N LEU A 82 -3.94 -14.84 -0.70
CA LEU A 82 -4.15 -14.83 0.75
C LEU A 82 -3.04 -14.10 1.50
N ILE A 83 -1.76 -14.39 1.17
CA ILE A 83 -0.60 -13.75 1.80
C ILE A 83 -0.58 -12.25 1.48
N GLY A 84 -0.63 -11.89 0.19
CA GLY A 84 -0.60 -10.50 -0.25
C GLY A 84 -1.80 -9.71 0.26
N GLY A 85 -2.97 -10.34 0.31
CA GLY A 85 -4.18 -9.73 0.84
C GLY A 85 -4.07 -9.43 2.34
N GLY A 86 -3.54 -10.37 3.13
CA GLY A 86 -3.27 -10.16 4.55
C GLY A 86 -2.27 -9.03 4.80
N ILE A 87 -1.18 -9.00 4.03
CA ILE A 87 -0.17 -7.93 4.09
C ILE A 87 -0.81 -6.56 3.78
N TYR A 88 -1.67 -6.48 2.76
CA TYR A 88 -2.33 -5.22 2.39
C TYR A 88 -3.28 -4.74 3.50
N VAL A 89 -4.11 -5.62 4.07
CA VAL A 89 -4.99 -5.26 5.18
C VAL A 89 -4.19 -4.73 6.38
N ASP A 90 -3.12 -5.44 6.77
CA ASP A 90 -2.22 -5.04 7.85
C ASP A 90 -1.53 -3.69 7.54
N CYS A 91 -0.99 -3.53 6.33
CA CYS A 91 -0.34 -2.29 5.89
C CYS A 91 -1.28 -1.09 5.98
N GLY A 92 -2.45 -1.14 5.33
CA GLY A 92 -3.39 -0.02 5.34
C GLY A 92 -3.96 0.26 6.74
N GLY A 93 -4.22 -0.79 7.53
CA GLY A 93 -4.73 -0.65 8.90
C GLY A 93 -3.71 -0.05 9.87
N ARG A 94 -2.46 -0.55 9.83
CA ARG A 94 -1.35 -0.04 10.64
C ARG A 94 -1.05 1.42 10.31
N GLU A 95 -0.95 1.75 9.02
CA GLU A 95 -0.63 3.10 8.55
C GLU A 95 -1.71 4.12 8.94
N LEU A 96 -2.97 3.77 8.77
CA LEU A 96 -4.09 4.61 9.22
C LEU A 96 -4.08 4.82 10.75
N SER A 97 -3.78 3.77 11.51
CA SER A 97 -3.70 3.84 12.99
C SER A 97 -2.53 4.69 13.45
N LYS A 98 -1.35 4.51 12.82
CA LYS A 98 -0.12 5.30 13.05
C LYS A 98 -0.39 6.79 12.84
N PHE A 99 -0.91 7.16 11.68
CA PHE A 99 -1.19 8.57 11.35
C PHE A 99 -2.22 9.19 12.27
N ARG A 100 -3.30 8.48 12.60
CA ARG A 100 -4.32 8.98 13.55
C ARG A 100 -3.73 9.19 14.94
N GLY A 101 -2.89 8.27 15.42
CA GLY A 101 -2.20 8.39 16.70
C GLY A 101 -1.28 9.60 16.75
N LEU A 102 -0.47 9.80 15.70
CA LEU A 102 0.42 10.97 15.58
C LEU A 102 -0.38 12.28 15.54
N ALA A 103 -1.44 12.34 14.74
CA ALA A 103 -2.27 13.54 14.64
C ALA A 103 -2.95 13.90 15.97
N ALA A 104 -3.41 12.89 16.73
CA ALA A 104 -4.02 13.10 18.04
C ALA A 104 -3.04 13.68 19.07
N GLN A 105 -1.73 13.52 18.84
CA GLN A 105 -0.66 14.10 19.66
C GLN A 105 -0.16 15.46 19.14
N GLY A 106 -0.77 16.01 18.10
CA GLY A 106 -0.38 17.30 17.52
C GLY A 106 0.84 17.25 16.60
N VAL A 107 1.30 16.06 16.21
CA VAL A 107 2.40 15.89 15.25
C VAL A 107 1.93 16.31 13.85
N ARG A 108 2.78 17.05 13.12
CA ARG A 108 2.49 17.44 11.73
C ARG A 108 2.75 16.26 10.81
N ILE A 109 1.70 15.85 10.10
CA ILE A 109 1.65 14.66 9.25
C ILE A 109 1.18 15.00 7.83
N GLY A 110 1.50 16.19 7.34
CA GLY A 110 1.02 16.72 6.06
C GLY A 110 -0.17 17.67 6.19
N SER A 111 -0.49 18.32 5.08
CA SER A 111 -1.66 19.20 4.91
C SER A 111 -2.98 18.42 4.92
N ASP A 112 -4.11 19.11 5.08
CA ASP A 112 -5.43 18.47 5.10
C ASP A 112 -5.74 17.69 3.83
N SER A 113 -5.29 18.17 2.66
CA SER A 113 -5.45 17.45 1.39
C SER A 113 -4.60 16.18 1.34
N GLU A 114 -3.35 16.24 1.81
CA GLU A 114 -2.44 15.08 1.85
C GLU A 114 -3.00 14.02 2.81
N ARG A 115 -3.46 14.43 4.00
CA ARG A 115 -4.06 13.52 4.99
C ARG A 115 -5.32 12.81 4.47
N ARG A 116 -6.16 13.51 3.70
CA ARG A 116 -7.33 12.90 3.06
C ARG A 116 -6.94 11.90 1.99
N LEU A 117 -5.98 12.26 1.14
CA LEU A 117 -5.45 11.36 0.10
C LEU A 117 -4.84 10.12 0.73
N PHE A 118 -3.96 10.28 1.72
CA PHE A 118 -3.35 9.19 2.47
C PHE A 118 -4.39 8.25 3.09
N SER A 119 -5.39 8.80 3.77
CA SER A 119 -6.46 8.01 4.37
C SER A 119 -7.27 7.24 3.32
N ALA A 120 -7.58 7.87 2.19
CA ALA A 120 -8.29 7.21 1.09
C ALA A 120 -7.44 6.08 0.48
N THR A 121 -6.14 6.30 0.29
CA THR A 121 -5.20 5.27 -0.18
C THR A 121 -5.13 4.10 0.80
N CYS A 122 -5.05 4.34 2.11
CA CYS A 122 -5.08 3.27 3.12
C CYS A 122 -6.36 2.44 3.05
N VAL A 123 -7.52 3.09 2.89
CA VAL A 123 -8.80 2.38 2.73
C VAL A 123 -8.81 1.56 1.44
N LEU A 124 -8.31 2.11 0.33
CA LEU A 124 -8.19 1.38 -0.93
C LEU A 124 -7.30 0.14 -0.78
N ILE A 125 -6.15 0.25 -0.12
CA ILE A 125 -5.23 -0.87 0.17
C ILE A 125 -5.95 -1.96 0.96
N ILE A 126 -6.70 -1.59 2.01
CA ILE A 126 -7.48 -2.55 2.80
C ILE A 126 -8.52 -3.26 1.93
N LEU A 127 -9.26 -2.53 1.10
CA LEU A 127 -10.28 -3.12 0.22
C LEU A 127 -9.67 -4.07 -0.82
N VAL A 128 -8.52 -3.71 -1.41
CA VAL A 128 -7.74 -4.59 -2.28
C VAL A 128 -7.33 -5.86 -1.53
N GLY A 129 -6.83 -5.70 -0.30
CA GLY A 129 -6.41 -6.84 0.52
C GLY A 129 -7.56 -7.80 0.83
N LEU A 130 -8.71 -7.27 1.25
CA LEU A 130 -9.93 -8.06 1.49
C LEU A 130 -10.43 -8.76 0.22
N PHE A 131 -10.37 -8.09 -0.93
CA PHE A 131 -10.73 -8.69 -2.21
C PHE A 131 -9.81 -9.87 -2.57
N LEU A 132 -8.50 -9.72 -2.39
CA LEU A 132 -7.54 -10.80 -2.66
C LEU A 132 -7.73 -11.99 -1.71
N ILE A 133 -8.04 -11.74 -0.44
CA ILE A 133 -8.38 -12.79 0.53
C ILE A 133 -9.63 -13.54 0.08
N TRP A 134 -10.70 -12.82 -0.25
CA TRP A 134 -11.94 -13.42 -0.73
C TRP A 134 -11.71 -14.25 -2.00
N LEU A 135 -10.95 -13.70 -2.96
CA LEU A 135 -10.64 -14.36 -4.22
C LEU A 135 -9.85 -15.67 -3.98
N GLY A 136 -8.80 -15.63 -3.18
CA GLY A 136 -7.96 -16.79 -2.87
C GLY A 136 -8.68 -17.85 -2.03
N ALA A 137 -9.59 -17.46 -1.14
CA ALA A 137 -10.30 -18.37 -0.26
C ALA A 137 -11.48 -19.10 -0.94
N PHE A 138 -12.21 -18.41 -1.82
CA PHE A 138 -13.52 -18.90 -2.29
C PHE A 138 -13.60 -19.18 -3.79
N ARG A 139 -12.58 -18.79 -4.57
CA ARG A 139 -12.58 -18.97 -6.03
C ARG A 139 -11.47 -19.91 -6.53
N ALA A 140 -10.67 -20.43 -5.61
CA ALA A 140 -9.66 -21.45 -5.88
C ALA A 140 -10.24 -22.90 -5.84
N THR A 141 -11.53 -23.02 -5.52
CA THR A 141 -12.33 -24.26 -5.53
C THR A 141 -13.31 -24.23 -6.69
#